data_AF-A0A1Y0VTA5-F1
#
_entry.id   AF-A0A1Y0VTA5-F1
#
_cell.length_a   1.000
_cell.length_b   1.000
_cell.length_c   1.000
_cell.angle_alpha   90.00
_cell.angle_beta   90.00
_cell.angle_gamma   90.00
#
_symmetry.space_group_name_H-M   'P 1'
#
loop_
_entity.id
_entity.type
_entity.pdbx_description
1 polymer ?
#
loop_
_entity_poly.entity_id
_entity_poly.type
_entity_poly.pdbx_seq_one_letter_code
_entity_poly.pdbx_strand_id
1 'polypeptide(L)'
;MATKLILTVVILWIGTIFVMQHQLSLGQLLTYNALLLYFLTPLENIINLQSKLQSARVANNRLNEIYLVQSEFSKPRMINESYQLNGDITVNNVNFKYGYSSNTLKIFL
;
A
#
# COMPACT_ATOMS: atom_id res chain seq x y z
N MET A 1 -12.36 -20.09 -0.42
CA MET A 1 -13.03 -21.32 -0.90
C MET A 1 -13.57 -22.20 0.22
N ALA A 2 -12.75 -22.67 1.17
CA ALA A 2 -13.21 -23.54 2.27
C ALA A 2 -14.33 -22.91 3.13
N THR A 3 -14.26 -21.61 3.41
CA THR A 3 -15.27 -20.87 4.17
C THR A 3 -16.65 -20.88 3.51
N LYS A 4 -16.72 -20.72 2.18
CA LYS A 4 -17.98 -20.79 1.43
C LYS A 4 -18.59 -22.18 1.50
N LEU A 5 -17.79 -23.23 1.34
CA LEU A 5 -18.25 -24.62 1.39
C LEU A 5 -18.83 -24.97 2.77
N ILE A 6 -18.12 -24.60 3.84
CA ILE A 6 -18.58 -24.84 5.22
C ILE A 6 -19.90 -24.12 5.47
N LEU A 7 -20.00 -22.84 5.08
CA LEU A 7 -21.22 -22.05 5.29
C LEU A 7 -22.42 -22.63 4.50
N THR A 8 -22.20 -23.03 3.25
CA THR A 8 -23.22 -23.69 2.42
C THR A 8 -23.71 -24.99 3.05
N VAL A 9 -22.79 -25.83 3.56
CA VAL A 9 -23.16 -27.10 4.21
C VAL A 9 -23.97 -26.87 5.49
N VAL A 10 -23.57 -25.91 6.32
CA VAL A 10 -24.30 -25.55 7.55
C VAL A 10 -25.70 -25.06 7.23
N ILE A 11 -25.85 -24.20 6.22
CA ILE A 11 -27.15 -23.64 5.84
C ILE A 11 -28.06 -24.68 5.19
N LEU A 12 -27.50 -25.58 4.37
CA LEU A 12 -28.27 -26.69 3.83
C LEU A 12 -28.74 -27.62 4.95
N TRP A 13 -27.87 -27.96 5.91
CA TRP A 13 -28.25 -28.81 7.04
C TRP A 13 -29.39 -28.19 7.85
N ILE A 14 -29.23 -26.94 8.31
CA ILE A 14 -30.25 -26.23 9.08
C ILE A 14 -31.53 -26.09 8.25
N GLY A 15 -31.41 -25.66 6.99
CA GLY A 15 -32.53 -25.44 6.10
C GLY A 15 -33.33 -26.71 5.81
N THR A 16 -32.67 -27.87 5.65
CA THR A 16 -33.36 -29.16 5.48
C THR A 16 -34.16 -29.54 6.73
N ILE A 17 -33.67 -29.24 7.94
CA ILE A 17 -34.44 -29.45 9.18
C ILE A 17 -35.71 -28.60 9.18
N PHE A 18 -35.64 -27.34 8.75
CA PHE A 18 -36.81 -26.47 8.63
C PHE A 18 -37.80 -26.94 7.54
N VAL A 19 -37.31 -27.54 6.46
CA VAL A 19 -38.15 -28.15 5.42
C VAL A 19 -38.92 -29.36 5.98
N MET A 20 -38.26 -30.21 6.78
CA MET A 20 -38.91 -31.35 7.44
C MET A 20 -39.98 -30.92 8.45
N GLN A 21 -39.85 -29.73 9.05
CA GLN A 21 -40.86 -29.15 9.93
C GLN A 21 -41.99 -28.41 9.19
N HIS A 22 -42.04 -28.49 7.85
CA HIS A 22 -43.00 -27.79 6.99
C HIS A 22 -43.00 -26.24 7.12
N GLN A 23 -41.96 -25.65 7.71
CA GLN A 23 -41.83 -24.19 7.84
C GLN A 23 -41.23 -23.53 6.60
N LEU A 24 -40.51 -24.31 5.79
CA LEU A 24 -39.83 -23.88 4.58
C LEU A 24 -40.10 -24.89 3.47
N SER A 25 -40.30 -24.43 2.23
CA SER A 25 -40.37 -25.33 1.08
C SER A 25 -38.97 -25.64 0.53
N LEU A 26 -38.84 -26.78 -0.17
CA LEU A 26 -37.60 -27.15 -0.84
C LEU A 26 -37.12 -26.07 -1.83
N GLY A 27 -38.06 -25.47 -2.57
CA GLY A 27 -37.76 -24.39 -3.52
C GLY A 27 -37.32 -23.09 -2.84
N GLN A 28 -37.87 -22.79 -1.66
CA GLN A 28 -37.43 -21.66 -0.85
C GLN A 28 -36.02 -21.87 -0.31
N LEU A 29 -35.66 -23.10 0.12
CA LEU A 29 -34.31 -23.44 0.54
C LEU A 29 -33.28 -23.25 -0.59
N LEU A 30 -33.59 -23.73 -1.80
CA LEU A 30 -32.76 -23.54 -2.99
C LEU A 30 -32.56 -22.06 -3.33
N THR A 31 -33.65 -21.29 -3.33
CA THR A 31 -33.60 -19.84 -3.59
C THR A 31 -32.75 -19.13 -2.53
N TYR A 32 -32.90 -19.50 -1.26
CA TYR A 32 -32.11 -18.92 -0.18
C TYR A 32 -30.61 -19.22 -0.33
N ASN A 33 -30.27 -20.45 -0.70
CA ASN A 33 -28.89 -20.85 -0.97
C ASN A 33 -28.27 -20.02 -2.12
N ALA A 34 -29.02 -19.81 -3.21
CA ALA A 34 -28.58 -19.01 -4.34
C ALA A 34 -28.39 -17.53 -3.97
N LEU A 35 -29.35 -16.93 -3.25
CA LEU A 35 -29.27 -15.55 -2.76
C LEU A 35 -28.09 -15.34 -1.81
N LEU A 36 -27.84 -16.31 -0.93
CA LEU A 36 -26.70 -16.29 -0.04
C LEU A 36 -25.38 -16.29 -0.84
N LEU A 37 -25.22 -17.18 -1.82
CA LEU A 37 -24.02 -17.20 -2.66
C LEU A 37 -23.83 -15.86 -3.40
N TYR A 38 -24.92 -15.31 -3.92
CA TYR A 38 -24.93 -14.01 -4.56
C TYR A 38 -24.47 -12.89 -3.60
N PHE A 39 -24.94 -12.92 -2.34
CA PHE A 39 -24.60 -11.94 -1.31
C PHE A 39 -23.17 -12.06 -0.77
N LEU A 40 -22.65 -13.28 -0.63
CA LEU A 40 -21.30 -13.51 -0.10
C LEU A 40 -20.19 -13.00 -1.04
N THR A 41 -20.49 -12.90 -2.34
CA THR A 41 -19.53 -12.43 -3.35
C THR A 41 -19.13 -10.96 -3.15
N PRO A 42 -20.05 -9.99 -3.09
CA PRO A 42 -19.70 -8.60 -2.79
C PRO A 42 -19.13 -8.45 -1.36
N LEU A 43 -19.56 -9.25 -0.40
CA LEU A 43 -18.99 -9.23 0.96
C LEU A 43 -17.50 -9.59 0.95
N GLU A 44 -17.11 -10.63 0.21
CA GLU A 44 -15.70 -11.01 0.04
C GLU A 44 -14.88 -9.89 -0.63
N ASN A 45 -15.46 -9.22 -1.64
CA ASN A 45 -14.83 -8.08 -2.28
C ASN A 45 -14.57 -6.92 -1.32
N ILE A 46 -15.51 -6.63 -0.41
CA ILE A 46 -15.35 -5.59 0.62
C ILE A 46 -14.22 -5.95 1.59
N ILE A 47 -14.17 -7.19 2.06
CA ILE A 47 -13.10 -7.66 2.95
C ILE A 47 -11.74 -7.51 2.26
N ASN A 48 -11.64 -7.91 0.99
CA ASN A 48 -10.41 -7.77 0.20
C ASN A 48 -10.04 -6.31 -0.10
N LEU A 49 -11.00 -5.38 -0.05
CA LEU A 49 -10.77 -3.96 -0.25
C LEU A 49 -9.93 -3.34 0.88
N GLN A 50 -9.93 -3.93 2.07
CA GLN A 50 -9.12 -3.49 3.21
C GLN A 50 -7.63 -3.40 2.86
N SER A 51 -7.08 -4.44 2.22
CA SER A 51 -5.66 -4.48 1.81
C SER A 51 -5.35 -3.40 0.76
N LYS A 52 -6.25 -3.21 -0.21
CA LYS A 52 -6.10 -2.15 -1.23
C LYS A 52 -6.04 -0.76 -0.62
N LEU A 53 -6.91 -0.49 0.36
CA LEU A 53 -6.89 0.79 1.09
C LEU A 53 -5.61 0.98 1.91
N GLN A 54 -5.07 -0.08 2.51
CA GLN A 54 -3.78 0.01 3.23
C GLN A 54 -2.64 0.36 2.28
N SER A 55 -2.54 -0.33 1.14
CA SER A 55 -1.53 -0.04 0.13
C SER A 55 -1.65 1.38 -0.44
N ALA A 56 -2.88 1.83 -0.69
CA ALA A 56 -3.15 3.21 -1.13
C ALA A 56 -2.71 4.24 -0.10
N ARG A 57 -2.95 3.99 1.21
CA ARG A 57 -2.46 4.87 2.28
C ARG A 57 -0.94 4.93 2.33
N VAL A 58 -0.25 3.79 2.23
CA VAL A 58 1.23 3.75 2.22
C VAL A 58 1.80 4.51 1.02
N ALA A 59 1.21 4.32 -0.17
CA ALA A 59 1.62 5.06 -1.37
C ALA A 59 1.38 6.57 -1.21
N ASN A 60 0.23 6.97 -0.65
CA ASN A 60 -0.06 8.38 -0.38
C ASN A 60 0.92 9.01 0.61
N ASN A 61 1.29 8.28 1.68
CA ASN A 61 2.30 8.75 2.62
C ASN A 61 3.65 9.00 1.93
N ARG A 62 4.09 8.09 1.05
CA ARG A 62 5.32 8.29 0.26
C ARG A 62 5.24 9.48 -0.69
N LEU A 63 4.09 9.71 -1.32
CA LEU A 63 3.89 10.89 -2.17
C LEU A 63 3.96 12.18 -1.35
N ASN A 64 3.33 12.21 -0.17
CA ASN A 64 3.42 13.35 0.73
C ASN A 64 4.85 13.59 1.22
N GLU A 65 5.62 12.54 1.50
CA GLU A 65 7.04 12.66 1.84
C GLU A 65 7.81 13.34 0.70
N ILE A 66 7.69 12.88 -0.55
CA ILE A 66 8.36 13.48 -1.72
C ILE A 66 7.90 14.93 -1.94
N TYR A 67 6.61 15.22 -1.77
CA TYR A 67 6.06 16.56 -1.96
C TYR A 67 6.57 17.56 -0.91
N LEU A 68 6.84 17.10 0.30
CA LEU A 68 7.36 17.91 1.41
C LEU A 68 8.90 17.92 1.48
N VAL A 69 9.60 17.19 0.60
CA VAL A 69 11.05 17.34 0.43
C VAL A 69 11.31 18.75 -0.11
N GLN A 70 11.78 19.63 0.77
CA GLN A 70 12.33 20.92 0.35
C GLN A 70 13.45 20.64 -0.66
N SER A 71 13.39 21.29 -1.82
CA SER A 71 14.43 21.18 -2.84
C SER A 71 15.78 21.51 -2.19
N GLU A 72 16.72 20.58 -2.22
CA GLU A 72 18.09 20.77 -1.72
C GLU A 72 18.80 21.93 -2.45
N PHE A 73 18.23 22.39 -3.57
CA PHE A 73 18.67 23.49 -4.41
C PHE A 73 17.92 24.81 -4.17
N SER A 74 17.13 24.93 -3.09
CA SER A 74 16.31 26.13 -2.81
C SER A 74 17.10 27.43 -2.56
N LYS A 75 18.43 27.39 -2.56
CA LYS A 75 19.25 28.60 -2.70
C LYS A 75 19.69 28.70 -4.15
N PRO A 76 19.20 29.67 -4.94
CA PRO A 76 19.82 30.01 -6.20
C PRO A 76 21.24 30.48 -5.86
N ARG A 77 22.22 29.59 -6.04
CA ARG A 77 23.62 29.98 -6.05
C ARG A 77 23.77 30.74 -7.36
N MET A 78 23.59 32.06 -7.33
CA MET A 78 23.94 32.90 -8.47
C MET A 78 25.43 32.67 -8.73
N ILE A 79 25.75 31.86 -9.74
CA ILE A 79 27.12 31.77 -10.25
C ILE A 79 27.29 33.00 -11.13
N ASN A 80 27.40 34.16 -10.49
CA ASN A 80 27.88 35.37 -11.12
C ASN A 80 29.39 35.29 -11.02
N GLU A 81 30.04 34.61 -11.96
CA GLU A 81 31.44 34.81 -12.34
C GLU A 81 31.85 33.71 -13.33
N SER A 82 31.36 33.82 -14.57
CA SER A 82 31.85 33.00 -15.68
C SER A 82 33.22 33.48 -16.19
N TYR A 83 34.04 34.09 -15.33
CA TYR A 83 35.28 34.76 -15.72
C TYR A 83 36.39 34.59 -14.69
N GLN A 84 36.69 33.35 -14.30
CA GLN A 84 37.96 33.00 -13.61
C GLN A 84 38.21 31.48 -13.45
N LEU A 85 37.90 30.67 -14.45
CA LEU A 85 38.31 29.24 -14.46
C LEU A 85 39.60 29.03 -15.26
N ASN A 86 40.61 29.87 -15.02
CA ASN A 86 41.98 29.65 -15.50
C ASN A 86 42.95 29.90 -14.32
N GLY A 87 43.28 28.82 -13.62
CA GLY A 87 44.17 28.79 -12.46
C GLY A 87 44.16 27.40 -11.82
N ASP A 88 45.25 27.03 -11.14
CA ASP A 88 45.39 25.73 -10.49
C ASP A 88 44.32 25.54 -9.38
N ILE A 89 43.59 24.43 -9.44
CA ILE A 89 42.61 24.07 -8.42
C ILE A 89 43.36 23.61 -7.17
N THR A 90 43.47 24.49 -6.17
CA THR A 90 44.06 24.17 -4.87
C THR A 90 42.95 23.80 -3.87
N VAL A 91 42.99 22.55 -3.39
CA VAL A 91 42.00 22.00 -2.45
C VAL A 91 42.66 21.85 -1.09
N ASN A 92 42.47 22.83 -0.20
CA ASN A 92 43.02 22.77 1.15
C ASN A 92 41.94 22.36 2.16
N ASN A 93 42.16 21.22 2.81
CA ASN A 93 41.43 20.76 4.01
C ASN A 93 39.91 20.63 3.84
N VAL A 94 39.46 20.04 2.72
CA VAL A 94 38.04 19.76 2.46
C VAL A 94 37.64 18.40 3.06
N ASN A 95 36.66 18.41 3.95
CA ASN A 95 36.02 17.21 4.47
C ASN A 95 34.63 17.07 3.84
N PHE A 96 34.41 15.99 3.08
CA PHE A 96 33.13 15.69 2.45
C PHE A 96 32.63 14.32 2.89
N LYS A 97 31.31 14.22 3.15
CA LYS A 97 30.61 12.97 3.43
C LYS A 97 29.31 12.93 2.64
N TYR A 98 28.99 11.77 2.06
CA TYR A 98 27.70 11.53 1.42
C TYR A 98 26.79 10.73 2.37
N GLY A 99 25.71 11.33 2.84
CA GLY A 99 24.68 10.66 3.66
C GLY A 99 25.17 10.15 5.03
N TYR A 100 24.63 9.01 5.46
CA TYR A 100 24.88 8.36 6.77
C TYR A 100 26.08 7.39 6.79
N SER A 101 26.95 7.42 5.78
CA SER A 101 28.14 6.56 5.76
C SER A 101 29.35 7.27 6.36
N SER A 102 30.25 6.50 6.98
CA SER A 102 31.49 7.01 7.56
C SER A 102 32.34 7.78 6.55
N ASN A 103 33.10 8.75 7.06
CA ASN A 103 33.80 9.80 6.32
C ASN A 103 34.52 9.29 5.05
N THR A 104 33.98 9.59 3.85
CA THR A 104 34.55 9.09 2.58
C THR A 104 35.73 9.91 2.07
N LEU A 105 35.88 11.19 2.46
CA LEU A 105 37.08 11.97 2.12
C LEU A 105 37.66 12.66 3.37
N LYS A 106 38.82 12.18 3.83
CA LYS A 106 39.74 12.95 4.69
C LYS A 106 41.01 13.20 3.88
N ILE A 107 41.19 14.42 3.40
CA ILE A 107 42.48 14.86 2.88
C ILE A 107 43.13 15.68 3.99
N PHE A 108 44.09 15.05 4.67
CA PHE A 108 45.06 15.72 5.52
C PHE A 108 46.04 16.43 4.59
N LEU A 109 46.14 17.75 4.74
CA LEU A 109 47.26 18.54 4.24
C LEU A 109 48.14 18.90 5.43
#